data_AF-A0A7E5VWR8-F1
#
_entry.id   AF-A0A7E5VWR8-F1
#
_cell.length_a   1.000
_cell.length_b   1.000
_cell.length_c   1.000
_cell.angle_alpha   90.00
_cell.angle_beta   90.00
_cell.angle_gamma   90.00
#
_symmetry.space_group_name_H-M   'P 1'
#
loop_
_entity.id
_entity.type
_entity.pdbx_description
1 polymer ?
#
loop_
_entity_poly.entity_id
_entity_poly.type
_entity_poly.pdbx_seq_one_letter_code
_entity_poly.pdbx_strand_id
1 'polypeptide(L)'
;MIITLLIFYVFVSDETPVPFVFFTKSWAVVNAWSILCQIAPAHAADWWLKMTGREPKYAKLMHNVIAIRNAVDYFTAGVWPMKSDRARDLISSLSEEDQEKFPCNPSHINWQEYIRDYCNGVFRYLKARN
;
A
#
# COMPACT_ATOMS: atom_id res chain seq x y z
N MET A 1 -0.86 -17.75 1.74
CA MET A 1 -0.94 -16.82 2.88
C MET A 1 -1.77 -15.65 2.39
N ILE A 2 -3.11 -15.79 2.42
CA ILE A 2 -4.02 -14.81 1.82
C ILE A 2 -4.03 -13.58 2.73
N ILE A 3 -3.36 -12.54 2.26
CA ILE A 3 -3.22 -11.27 2.95
C ILE A 3 -4.00 -10.25 2.12
N THR A 4 -5.21 -9.94 2.54
CA THR A 4 -6.04 -8.98 1.83
C THR A 4 -5.88 -7.61 2.49
N LEU A 5 -5.51 -6.63 1.66
CA LEU A 5 -5.19 -5.24 2.02
C LEU A 5 -6.45 -4.47 2.44
N LEU A 6 -6.47 -3.92 3.66
CA LEU A 6 -7.42 -2.88 4.07
C LEU A 6 -6.70 -1.54 4.07
N ILE A 7 -7.05 -0.65 3.14
CA ILE A 7 -6.50 0.72 3.06
C ILE A 7 -7.46 1.67 3.80
N PHE A 8 -7.02 2.28 4.90
CA PHE A 8 -7.72 3.43 5.50
C PHE A 8 -6.94 4.70 5.22
N TYR A 9 -7.58 5.68 4.60
CA TYR A 9 -7.09 7.05 4.64
C TYR A 9 -7.47 7.63 6.00
N VAL A 10 -6.55 7.64 6.96
CA VAL A 10 -6.66 8.53 8.12
C VAL A 10 -6.04 9.85 7.66
N PHE A 11 -6.88 10.89 7.53
CA PHE A 11 -6.38 12.26 7.39
C PHE A 11 -5.77 12.67 8.73
N VAL A 12 -4.49 12.35 8.94
CA VAL A 12 -3.68 12.97 9.99
C VAL A 12 -3.15 14.28 9.40
N SER A 13 -3.46 15.39 10.07
CA SER A 13 -2.97 16.72 9.75
C SER A 13 -1.44 16.73 9.83
N ASP A 14 -0.77 17.20 8.77
CA ASP A 14 0.66 17.54 8.65
C ASP A 14 1.75 16.48 8.40
N GLU A 15 1.46 15.18 8.40
CA GLU A 15 2.40 14.19 7.85
C GLU A 15 1.78 13.52 6.64
N THR A 16 2.60 13.19 5.62
CA THR A 16 2.14 12.59 4.37
C THR A 16 1.06 11.53 4.67
N PRO A 17 -0.16 11.64 4.11
CA PRO A 17 -1.27 10.76 4.51
C PRO A 17 -0.93 9.35 4.06
N VAL A 18 -0.25 8.61 4.93
CA VAL A 18 0.07 7.22 4.72
C VAL A 18 -1.20 6.45 5.02
N PRO A 19 -1.69 5.64 4.07
CA PRO A 19 -2.83 4.82 4.35
C PRO A 19 -2.47 3.86 5.48
N PHE A 20 -3.31 3.79 6.51
CA PHE A 20 -3.21 2.70 7.48
C PHE A 20 -3.58 1.40 6.76
N VAL A 21 -2.63 0.48 6.72
CA VAL A 21 -2.79 -0.81 6.04
C VAL A 21 -2.87 -1.91 7.08
N PHE A 22 -3.98 -2.64 7.07
CA PHE A 22 -4.11 -3.88 7.85
C PHE A 22 -4.28 -5.08 6.93
N PHE A 23 -3.71 -6.19 7.37
CA PHE A 23 -3.69 -7.45 6.65
C PHE A 23 -4.52 -8.48 7.40
N THR A 24 -5.58 -8.99 6.77
CA THR A 24 -6.41 -10.05 7.34
C THR A 24 -6.69 -11.13 6.31
N LYS A 25 -6.98 -12.34 6.81
CA LYS A 25 -7.18 -13.56 6.02
C LYS A 25 -8.65 -13.81 5.65
N SER A 26 -9.58 -13.22 6.41
CA SER A 26 -11.01 -13.51 6.25
C SER A 26 -11.66 -12.52 5.31
N TRP A 27 -12.10 -13.02 4.15
CA TRP A 27 -12.82 -12.22 3.15
C TRP A 27 -14.08 -11.57 3.72
N ALA A 28 -14.80 -12.28 4.60
CA ALA A 28 -16.00 -11.75 5.26
C ALA A 28 -15.68 -10.54 6.14
N VAL A 29 -14.59 -10.60 6.91
CA VAL A 29 -14.15 -9.48 7.77
C VAL A 29 -13.77 -8.28 6.91
N VAL A 30 -13.03 -8.50 5.82
CA VAL A 30 -12.63 -7.40 4.92
C VAL A 30 -13.85 -6.73 4.30
N ASN A 31 -14.81 -7.51 3.80
CA ASN A 31 -15.99 -6.93 3.18
C ASN A 31 -16.89 -6.21 4.18
N ALA A 32 -17.16 -6.81 5.33
CA ALA A 32 -17.95 -6.17 6.38
C ALA A 32 -17.34 -4.83 6.80
N TRP A 33 -16.01 -4.81 6.99
CA TRP A 33 -15.29 -3.62 7.41
C TRP A 33 -15.16 -2.58 6.28
N SER A 34 -14.93 -2.99 5.04
CA SER A 34 -14.93 -2.09 3.88
C SER A 34 -16.29 -1.43 3.66
N ILE A 35 -17.39 -2.19 3.83
CA ILE A 35 -18.73 -1.61 3.74
C ILE A 35 -18.93 -0.56 4.83
N LEU A 36 -18.60 -0.90 6.08
CA LEU A 36 -18.82 -0.03 7.24
C LEU A 36 -17.95 1.24 7.23
N CYS A 37 -16.67 1.10 6.92
CA CYS A 37 -15.68 2.17 7.09
C CYS A 37 -15.29 2.89 5.80
N GLN A 38 -15.63 2.38 4.61
CA GLN A 38 -15.26 3.00 3.33
C GLN A 38 -16.50 3.34 2.49
N ILE A 39 -17.34 2.35 2.19
CA ILE A 39 -18.46 2.52 1.25
C ILE A 39 -19.60 3.34 1.88
N ALA A 40 -20.06 2.96 3.06
CA ALA A 40 -21.13 3.68 3.77
C ALA A 40 -20.81 5.17 4.00
N PRO A 41 -19.64 5.57 4.55
CA PRO A 41 -19.32 6.98 4.73
C PRO A 41 -19.14 7.72 3.40
N ALA A 42 -18.63 7.08 2.35
CA ALA A 42 -18.51 7.72 1.04
C ALA A 42 -19.88 8.04 0.42
N HIS A 43 -20.84 7.11 0.52
CA HIS A 43 -22.21 7.37 0.08
C HIS A 43 -22.90 8.41 0.96
N ALA A 44 -22.74 8.37 2.29
CA ALA A 44 -23.28 9.38 3.19
C ALA A 44 -22.74 10.79 2.85
N ALA A 45 -21.44 10.91 2.58
CA ALA A 45 -20.80 12.16 2.18
C ALA A 45 -21.30 12.65 0.81
N ASP A 46 -21.49 11.75 -0.17
CA ASP A 46 -22.05 12.11 -1.47
C ASP A 46 -23.53 12.53 -1.39
N TRP A 47 -24.32 11.91 -0.51
CA TRP A 47 -25.69 12.34 -0.22
C TRP A 47 -25.71 13.74 0.40
N TRP A 48 -24.81 14.02 1.36
CA TRP A 48 -24.64 15.35 1.90
C TRP A 48 -24.27 16.38 0.83
N LEU A 49 -23.32 16.06 -0.05
CA LEU A 49 -22.95 16.93 -1.16
C LEU A 49 -24.15 17.24 -2.06
N LYS A 50 -24.93 16.23 -2.45
CA LYS A 50 -26.15 16.41 -3.24
C LYS A 50 -27.15 17.35 -2.56
N MET A 51 -27.38 17.20 -1.25
CA MET A 51 -28.26 18.09 -0.49
C MET A 51 -27.75 19.54 -0.46
N THR A 52 -26.43 19.74 -0.48
CA THR A 52 -25.80 21.07 -0.56
C THR A 52 -25.61 21.59 -1.99
N GLY A 53 -26.18 20.93 -3.01
CA GLY A 53 -26.08 21.31 -4.41
C GLY A 53 -24.70 21.07 -5.05
N ARG A 54 -23.86 20.24 -4.44
CA ARG A 54 -22.52 19.87 -4.92
C ARG A 54 -22.53 18.51 -5.59
N GLU A 55 -21.61 18.30 -6.53
CA GLU A 55 -21.49 17.01 -7.22
C GLU A 55 -20.92 15.91 -6.33
N PRO A 56 -21.53 14.71 -6.32
CA PRO A 56 -21.01 13.54 -5.60
C PRO A 56 -19.71 13.04 -6.26
N LYS A 57 -18.70 12.71 -5.46
CA LYS A 57 -17.37 12.30 -5.94
C LYS A 57 -16.74 11.17 -5.13
N TYR A 58 -17.17 10.95 -3.89
CA TYR A 58 -16.53 10.03 -2.96
C TYR A 58 -16.83 8.57 -3.30
N ALA A 59 -18.04 8.25 -3.77
CA ALA A 59 -18.37 6.89 -4.21
C ALA A 59 -17.53 6.45 -5.41
N LYS A 60 -17.29 7.36 -6.38
CA LYS A 60 -16.42 7.10 -7.52
C LYS A 60 -14.97 6.88 -7.09
N LEU A 61 -14.48 7.67 -6.14
CA LEU A 61 -13.15 7.47 -5.56
C LEU A 61 -13.03 6.10 -4.90
N MET A 62 -14.01 5.71 -4.08
CA MET A 62 -14.00 4.40 -3.41
C MET A 62 -14.07 3.24 -4.40
N HIS A 63 -14.83 3.35 -5.48
CA HIS A 63 -14.86 2.35 -6.53
C HIS A 63 -13.46 2.12 -7.13
N ASN A 64 -12.71 3.20 -7.42
CA ASN A 64 -11.34 3.11 -7.93
C ASN A 64 -10.39 2.46 -6.91
N VAL A 65 -10.52 2.81 -5.62
CA VAL A 65 -9.72 2.20 -4.54
C VAL A 65 -9.96 0.70 -4.46
N ILE A 66 -11.22 0.27 -4.52
CA ILE A 66 -11.59 -1.17 -4.51
C ILE A 66 -11.06 -1.87 -5.76
N ALA A 67 -11.14 -1.25 -6.93
CA ALA A 67 -10.60 -1.81 -8.16
C ALA A 67 -9.08 -2.04 -8.09
N ILE A 68 -8.33 -1.05 -7.59
CA ILE A 68 -6.88 -1.18 -7.36
C ILE A 68 -6.59 -2.30 -6.35
N ARG A 69 -7.31 -2.31 -5.22
CA ARG A 69 -7.18 -3.37 -4.20
C ARG A 69 -7.36 -4.76 -4.81
N ASN A 70 -8.41 -4.96 -5.61
CA ASN A 70 -8.67 -6.25 -6.23
C ASN A 70 -7.59 -6.63 -7.25
N ALA A 71 -7.04 -5.65 -7.99
CA ALA A 71 -5.95 -5.88 -8.93
C ALA A 71 -4.66 -6.32 -8.23
N VAL A 72 -4.35 -5.76 -7.05
CA VAL A 72 -3.15 -6.12 -6.28
C VAL A 72 -3.32 -7.33 -5.38
N ASP A 73 -4.56 -7.77 -5.11
CA ASP A 73 -4.86 -8.91 -4.22
C ASP A 73 -4.18 -10.19 -4.71
N TYR A 74 -4.16 -10.44 -6.03
CA TYR A 74 -3.46 -11.60 -6.61
C TYR A 74 -1.95 -11.62 -6.26
N PHE A 75 -1.30 -10.47 -6.34
CA PHE A 75 0.14 -10.35 -6.09
C PHE A 75 0.46 -10.37 -4.60
N THR A 76 -0.44 -9.89 -3.75
CA THR A 76 -0.21 -9.73 -2.31
C THR A 76 -0.70 -10.93 -1.48
N ALA A 77 -1.71 -11.66 -1.95
CA ALA A 77 -2.28 -12.82 -1.26
C ALA A 77 -1.57 -14.16 -1.59
N GLY A 78 -0.76 -14.19 -2.64
CA GLY A 78 0.06 -15.33 -3.00
C GLY A 78 1.29 -15.47 -2.10
N VAL A 79 1.68 -16.71 -1.76
CA VAL A 79 3.05 -16.97 -1.32
C VAL A 79 3.87 -17.17 -2.58
N TRP A 80 4.70 -16.19 -2.90
CA TRP A 80 5.58 -16.25 -4.04
C TRP A 80 6.97 -16.65 -3.55
N PRO A 81 7.38 -17.93 -3.68
CA PRO A 81 8.72 -18.34 -3.31
C PRO A 81 9.71 -17.72 -4.31
N MET A 82 10.22 -16.54 -3.97
CA MET A 82 11.30 -15.91 -4.71
C MET A 82 12.61 -16.60 -4.34
N LYS A 83 13.12 -17.45 -5.22
CA LYS A 83 14.44 -18.06 -5.07
C LYS A 83 15.50 -17.09 -5.53
N SER A 84 16.48 -16.83 -4.67
CA SER A 84 17.65 -16.00 -4.98
C SER A 84 18.97 -16.71 -4.68
N ASP A 85 18.96 -18.04 -4.67
CA ASP A 85 20.08 -18.86 -4.20
C ASP A 85 21.38 -18.55 -4.97
N ARG A 86 21.33 -18.52 -6.31
CA ARG A 86 22.50 -18.15 -7.14
C ARG A 86 23.02 -16.72 -6.90
N ALA A 87 22.11 -15.79 -6.60
CA ALA A 87 22.52 -14.41 -6.32
C ALA A 87 23.23 -14.34 -4.96
N ARG A 88 22.75 -15.08 -3.95
CA ARG A 88 23.40 -15.20 -2.64
C ARG A 88 24.76 -15.88 -2.77
N ASP A 89 24.85 -16.96 -3.55
CA ASP A 89 26.11 -17.66 -3.80
C ASP A 89 27.14 -16.72 -4.43
N LEU A 90 26.73 -15.96 -5.47
CA LEU A 90 27.57 -14.95 -6.11
C LEU A 90 28.05 -13.90 -5.11
N ILE A 91 27.15 -13.33 -4.31
CA ILE A 91 27.52 -12.31 -3.30
C ILE A 91 28.50 -12.89 -2.29
N SER A 92 28.27 -14.14 -1.84
CA SER A 92 29.15 -14.81 -0.87
C SER A 92 30.55 -15.11 -1.43
N SER A 93 30.69 -15.19 -2.75
CA SER A 93 31.98 -15.37 -3.44
C SER A 93 32.79 -14.08 -3.61
N LEU A 94 32.19 -12.90 -3.36
CA LEU A 94 32.86 -11.61 -3.46
C LEU A 94 33.82 -11.39 -2.28
N SER A 95 34.82 -10.53 -2.49
CA SER A 95 35.71 -10.08 -1.41
C SER A 95 34.92 -9.32 -0.32
N GLU A 96 35.44 -9.28 0.90
CA GLU A 96 34.79 -8.53 2.00
C GLU A 96 34.63 -7.05 1.63
N GLU A 97 35.63 -6.45 0.98
CA GLU A 97 35.60 -5.06 0.50
C GLU A 97 34.44 -4.82 -0.49
N ASP A 98 34.25 -5.72 -1.45
CA ASP A 98 33.16 -5.60 -2.43
C ASP A 98 31.78 -5.82 -1.81
N GLN A 99 31.67 -6.73 -0.83
CA GLN A 99 30.41 -6.97 -0.12
C GLN A 99 29.99 -5.75 0.71
N GLU A 100 30.93 -5.06 1.35
CA GLU A 100 30.67 -3.83 2.07
C GLU A 100 30.28 -2.69 1.13
N LYS A 101 30.93 -2.61 -0.03
CA LYS A 101 30.63 -1.58 -1.04
C LYS A 101 29.28 -1.78 -1.72
N PHE A 102 28.83 -3.03 -1.85
CA PHE A 102 27.58 -3.40 -2.52
C PHE A 102 26.71 -4.33 -1.66
N PRO A 103 26.08 -3.81 -0.59
CA PRO A 103 25.25 -4.62 0.31
C PRO A 103 23.98 -5.08 -0.40
N CYS A 104 24.01 -6.31 -0.90
CA CYS A 104 22.89 -6.91 -1.65
C CYS A 104 21.97 -7.79 -0.78
N ASN A 105 22.13 -7.79 0.54
CA ASN A 105 21.30 -8.59 1.46
C ASN A 105 20.05 -7.78 1.92
N PRO A 106 18.84 -8.14 1.48
CA PRO A 106 17.61 -7.44 1.86
C PRO A 106 17.28 -7.54 3.36
N SER A 107 17.84 -8.52 4.08
CA SER A 107 17.65 -8.66 5.52
C SER A 107 18.34 -7.57 6.33
N HIS A 108 19.33 -6.88 5.76
CA HIS A 108 20.04 -5.78 6.43
C HIS A 108 19.34 -4.42 6.25
N ILE A 109 18.29 -4.36 5.44
CA ILE A 109 17.57 -3.12 5.17
C ILE A 109 16.62 -2.82 6.34
N ASN A 110 16.70 -1.61 6.88
CA ASN A 110 15.65 -1.07 7.75
C ASN A 110 14.42 -0.75 6.89
N TRP A 111 13.52 -1.72 6.73
CA TRP A 111 12.34 -1.61 5.88
C TRP A 111 11.41 -0.46 6.26
N GLN A 112 11.32 -0.11 7.55
CA GLN A 112 10.44 0.98 8.00
C GLN A 112 10.93 2.34 7.51
N GLU A 113 12.24 2.58 7.59
CA GLU A 113 12.89 3.80 7.13
C GLU A 113 12.92 3.85 5.60
N TYR A 114 13.31 2.75 4.96
CA TYR A 114 13.36 2.65 3.50
C TYR A 114 12.00 2.94 2.85
N ILE A 115 10.92 2.35 3.35
CA ILE A 115 9.57 2.58 2.79
C ILE A 115 9.15 4.04 2.98
N ARG A 116 9.46 4.65 4.13
CA ARG A 116 9.16 6.06 4.40
C ARG A 116 9.85 6.97 3.38
N ASP A 117 11.16 6.79 3.19
CA ASP A 117 11.94 7.60 2.26
C ASP A 117 11.53 7.38 0.81
N TYR A 118 11.28 6.12 0.45
CA TYR A 118 10.74 5.76 -0.86
C TYR A 118 9.41 6.46 -1.13
N CYS A 119 8.44 6.38 -0.22
CA CYS A 119 7.14 7.03 -0.37
C CYS A 119 7.29 8.56 -0.47
N ASN A 120 8.13 9.17 0.36
CA ASN A 120 8.42 10.61 0.29
C ASN A 120 9.02 11.01 -1.06
N GLY A 121 9.95 10.22 -1.59
CA GLY A 121 10.53 10.43 -2.92
C GLY A 121 9.47 10.36 -4.02
N VAL A 122 8.60 9.34 -3.98
CA VAL A 122 7.47 9.21 -4.92
C VAL A 122 6.58 10.44 -4.86
N PHE A 123 6.16 10.86 -3.66
CA PHE A 123 5.29 12.03 -3.52
C PHE A 123 5.95 13.34 -3.96
N ARG A 124 7.26 13.49 -3.74
CA ARG A 124 8.00 14.70 -4.11
C ARG A 124 8.27 14.81 -5.61
N TYR A 125 8.58 13.69 -6.27
CA TYR A 125 9.10 13.71 -7.64
C TYR A 125 8.15 13.14 -8.68
N LEU A 126 7.27 12.21 -8.32
CA LEU A 126 6.37 11.52 -9.27
C LEU A 126 4.92 12.00 -9.18
N LYS A 127 4.52 12.66 -8.09
CA LYS A 127 3.19 13.27 -8.02
C LYS A 127 3.13 14.43 -9.02
N ALA A 128 2.27 14.29 -10.04
CA ALA A 128 2.05 15.33 -11.04
C ALA A 128 1.72 16.66 -10.33
N ARG A 129 2.51 17.68 -10.64
CA ARG A 129 2.31 19.04 -10.15
C ARG A 129 1.20 19.67 -10.99
N ASN A 130 -0.04 19.39 -10.63
CA ASN A 130 -1.22 20.09 -11.17
C ASN A 130 -1.31 21.50 -10.55
#